data_AF-A0A9X2XAS0-F1
#
_entry.id   AF-A0A9X2XAS0-F1
#
_cell.length_a   1.000
_cell.length_b   1.000
_cell.length_c   1.000
_cell.angle_alpha   90.00
_cell.angle_beta   90.00
_cell.angle_gamma   90.00
#
_symmetry.space_group_name_H-M   'P 1'
#
loop_
_entity.id
_entity.type
_entity.pdbx_description
1 polymer ?
#
loop_
_entity_poly.entity_id
_entity_poly.type
_entity_poly.pdbx_seq_one_letter_code
_entity_poly.pdbx_strand_id
1 'polypeptide(L)' 'MRAMNIITLILLVIGGLNWLLVGLFQFDLVAAIFGGETSVVSRIIYILVGLSALWQLMPLFKSFSEDEALAQRH' A
#
# COMPACT_ATOMS: atom_id res chain seq x y z
N MET A 1 13.71 1.52 12.07
CA MET A 1 12.91 2.21 11.03
C MET A 1 13.16 1.69 9.61
N ARG A 2 14.39 1.36 9.17
CA ARG A 2 14.64 0.89 7.78
C ARG A 2 13.91 -0.41 7.40
N ALA A 3 13.94 -1.42 8.27
CA ALA A 3 13.27 -2.70 8.00
C ALA A 3 11.75 -2.56 7.80
N MET A 4 11.09 -1.74 8.63
CA MET A 4 9.66 -1.46 8.51
C MET A 4 9.32 -0.81 7.17
N ASN A 5 10.12 0.17 6.72
CA ASN A 5 9.91 0.85 5.44
C ASN A 5 10.07 -0.11 4.24
N ILE A 6 11.01 -1.04 4.32
CA ILE A 6 11.22 -2.05 3.27
C ILE A 6 10.01 -3.00 3.22
N ILE A 7 9.56 -3.49 4.38
CA ILE A 7 8.39 -4.38 4.46
C ILE A 7 7.15 -3.69 3.90
N THR A 8 6.86 -2.45 4.33
CA THR A 8 5.69 -1.71 3.83
C THR A 8 5.80 -1.40 2.34
N LEU A 9 6.99 -1.11 1.82
CA LEU A 9 7.21 -0.86 0.39
C LEU A 9 7.01 -2.13 -0.44
N ILE A 10 7.50 -3.29 0.03
CA ILE A 10 7.26 -4.59 -0.63
C ILE A 10 5.76 -4.88 -0.66
N LEU A 11 5.05 -4.71 0.46
CA LEU A 11 3.60 -4.91 0.52
C LEU A 11 2.86 -3.94 -0.42
N LEU A 12 3.32 -2.70 -0.54
CA LEU A 12 2.75 -1.72 -1.48
C LEU A 12 2.93 -2.14 -2.94
N VAL A 13 4.11 -2.66 -3.30
CA VAL A 13 4.39 -3.18 -4.65
C VAL A 13 3.50 -4.37 -4.96
N ILE A 14 3.39 -5.33 -4.02
CA ILE A 14 2.50 -6.49 -4.18
C ILE A 14 1.05 -6.03 -4.36
N GLY A 15 0.59 -5.10 -3.52
CA GLY A 15 -0.74 -4.52 -3.63
C GLY A 15 -0.98 -3.83 -4.98
N GLY A 16 -0.06 -2.97 -5.40
CA GLY A 16 -0.13 -2.26 -6.68
C GLY A 16 -0.14 -3.19 -7.88
N LEU A 17 0.66 -4.26 -7.86
CA LEU A 17 0.64 -5.29 -8.90
C LEU A 17 -0.69 -6.05 -8.92
N ASN A 18 -1.26 -6.40 -7.76
CA ASN A 18 -2.58 -7.03 -7.71
C ASN A 18 -3.67 -6.12 -8.31
N TRP A 19 -3.68 -4.84 -7.91
CA TRP A 19 -4.63 -3.86 -8.44
C TRP A 19 -4.43 -3.58 -9.94
N LEU A 20 -3.20 -3.62 -10.45
CA LEU A 20 -2.92 -3.54 -11.88
C LEU A 20 -3.55 -4.69 -12.65
N LEU A 21 -3.41 -5.92 -12.15
CA LEU A 21 -4.00 -7.12 -12.76
C LEU A 21 -5.53 -7.08 -12.72
N VAL A 22 -6.11 -6.63 -11.60
CA VAL A 22 -7.56 -6.43 -11.48
C VAL A 22 -8.03 -5.36 -12.47
N GLY A 23 -7.32 -4.24 -12.61
CA GLY A 23 -7.69 -3.18 -13.53
C GLY A 23 -7.63 -3.58 -15.01
N LEU A 24 -6.59 -4.32 -15.41
CA LEU A 24 -6.37 -4.70 -16.81
C LEU A 24 -7.13 -5.96 -17.23
N PHE A 25 -7.20 -6.96 -16.34
CA PHE A 25 -7.68 -8.30 -16.67
C PHE A 25 -8.84 -8.77 -15.80
N GLN A 26 -9.32 -7.94 -14.86
CA GLN A 26 -10.30 -8.34 -13.83
C GLN A 26 -9.83 -9.57 -13.04
N PHE A 27 -8.51 -9.76 -12.95
CA PHE A 27 -7.89 -10.91 -12.32
C PHE A 27 -7.26 -10.52 -10.99
N ASP A 28 -7.75 -11.11 -9.91
CA ASP A 28 -7.20 -10.94 -8.58
C ASP A 28 -6.23 -12.09 -8.25
N LEU A 29 -4.93 -11.79 -8.27
CA LEU A 29 -3.85 -12.73 -7.99
C LEU A 29 -3.86 -13.19 -6.53
N VAL A 30 -4.15 -12.29 -5.60
CA VAL A 30 -4.21 -12.63 -4.17
C VAL A 30 -5.38 -13.60 -3.94
N ALA A 31 -6.56 -13.30 -4.46
CA ALA A 31 -7.68 -14.22 -4.41
C ALA A 31 -7.37 -15.56 -5.10
N ALA A 32 -6.72 -15.54 -6.27
CA ALA A 32 -6.40 -16.75 -7.01
C ALA A 32 -5.46 -17.71 -6.26
N ILE A 33 -4.50 -17.17 -5.50
CA ILE A 33 -3.53 -17.98 -4.74
C ILE A 33 -4.09 -18.41 -3.38
N PHE A 34 -4.86 -17.56 -2.70
CA PHE A 34 -5.25 -17.76 -1.30
C PHE A 34 -6.68 -18.29 -1.11
N GLY A 35 -7.30 -18.82 -2.18
CA GLY A 35 -8.57 -19.55 -2.11
C GLY A 35 -9.83 -18.70 -2.30
N GLY A 36 -9.71 -17.57 -2.99
CA GLY A 36 -10.81 -16.69 -3.39
C GLY A 36 -10.83 -15.34 -2.66
N GLU A 37 -11.63 -14.41 -3.18
CA GLU A 37 -11.80 -13.05 -2.63
C GLU A 37 -12.40 -13.08 -1.21
N THR A 38 -13.28 -14.05 -0.94
CA THR A 38 -13.96 -14.22 0.34
C THR A 38 -13.14 -15.00 1.37
N SER A 39 -11.97 -15.52 0.98
CA SER A 39 -11.06 -16.21 1.89
C SER A 39 -10.58 -15.28 3.01
N VAL A 40 -10.61 -15.78 4.24
CA VAL A 40 -10.11 -15.05 5.42
C VAL A 40 -8.64 -14.65 5.23
N VAL A 41 -7.86 -15.50 4.55
CA VAL A 41 -6.44 -15.24 4.30
C VAL A 41 -6.24 -14.09 3.31
N SER A 42 -6.99 -14.06 2.20
CA SER A 42 -6.96 -12.96 1.23
C SER A 42 -7.30 -11.62 1.90
N ARG A 43 -8.33 -11.61 2.75
CA ARG A 43 -8.73 -10.43 3.53
C ARG A 43 -7.63 -9.91 4.44
N ILE A 44 -6.93 -10.80 5.16
CA ILE A 44 -5.80 -10.41 6.01
C ILE A 44 -4.71 -9.76 5.16
N ILE A 45 -4.40 -10.31 3.99
CA ILE A 45 -3.38 -9.74 3.09
C ILE A 45 -3.79 -8.34 2.63
N TYR A 46 -5.03 -8.13 2.21
CA TYR A 46 -5.50 -6.80 1.81
C TYR A 46 -5.44 -5.78 2.96
N ILE A 47 -5.76 -6.18 4.18
CA ILE A 47 -5.63 -5.32 5.36
C ILE A 47 -4.17 -4.92 5.59
N LEU A 48 -3.23 -5.87 5.51
CA LEU A 48 -1.80 -5.60 5.69
C LEU A 48 -1.25 -4.67 4.59
N VAL A 49 -1.67 -4.86 3.34
CA VAL A 49 -1.35 -3.97 2.22
C VAL A 49 -1.88 -2.55 2.49
N GLY A 50 -3.14 -2.43 2.91
CA GLY A 50 -3.76 -1.14 3.25
C GLY A 50 -3.06 -0.42 4.40
N LEU A 51 -2.74 -1.14 5.48
CA LEU A 51 -2.00 -0.59 6.61
C LEU A 51 -0.60 -0.12 6.20
N SER A 52 0.06 -0.86 5.30
CA SER A 52 1.37 -0.49 4.76
C SER A 52 1.31 0.79 3.93
N ALA A 53 0.22 0.98 3.16
CA ALA A 53 -0.03 2.22 2.44
C ALA A 53 -0.20 3.42 3.39
N LEU A 54 -1.01 3.27 4.43
CA LEU A 54 -1.20 4.32 5.45
C LEU A 54 0.11 4.68 6.16
N TRP A 55 0.94 3.68 6.46
CA TRP A 55 2.25 3.91 7.09
C TRP A 55 3.21 4.70 6.20
N GLN A 56 3.19 4.48 4.88
CA GLN A 56 3.99 5.23 3.91
C GLN A 56 3.41 6.63 3.61
N LEU A 57 2.08 6.77 3.64
CA LEU A 57 1.39 8.04 3.41
C LEU A 57 1.64 9.06 4.53
N MET A 58 1.69 8.64 5.79
CA MET A 58 1.80 9.57 6.92
C MET A 58 3.11 10.40 6.91
N PRO A 59 4.31 9.84 6.67
CA PRO A 59 5.52 10.62 6.47
C PRO A 59 5.47 11.53 5.24
N LEU A 60 4.84 11.06 4.16
CA LEU A 60 4.72 11.81 2.91
C LEU A 60 3.84 13.05 3.09
N PHE A 61 2.71 12.94 3.80
CA PHE A 61 1.88 14.10 4.12
C PHE A 61 2.61 15.09 5.05
N LYS A 62 3.40 14.58 5.99
CA LYS A 62 4.19 15.44 6.86
C LYS A 62 5.23 16.26 6.08
N SER A 63 5.91 15.66 5.11
CA SER A 63 6.88 16.40 4.27
C SER A 63 6.20 17.48 3.43
N PHE A 64 5.02 17.20 2.86
CA PHE A 64 4.27 18.22 2.11
C PHE A 64 3.87 19.42 2.97
N SER A 65 3.43 19.19 4.21
CA SER A 65 3.08 20.27 5.14
C SER A 65 4.29 21.11 5.56
N GLU A 66 5.48 20.50 5.70
CA GLU A 66 6.72 21.21 6.04
C GLU A 66 7.20 22.08 4.87
N ASP A 67 7.12 21.57 3.64
CA ASP A 67 7.50 22.30 2.42
C ASP A 67 6.63 23.55 2.20
N GLU A 68 5.31 23.44 2.42
CA GLU A 68 4.37 24.57 2.31
C GLU A 68 4.65 25.65 3.37
N ALA A 69 4.95 25.24 4.61
CA ALA A 69 5.29 26.16 5.68
C ALA A 69 6.62 26.90 5.45
N LEU A 70 7.58 26.28 4.76
CA LEU A 70 8.83 26.93 4.35
C LEU A 70 8.61 27.89 3.19
N ALA A 71 7.79 27.52 2.20
CA ALA A 71 7.47 28.38 1.06
C ALA A 71 6.76 29.69 1.47
N GLN A 72 5.96 29.67 2.54
CA GLN A 72 5.30 30.87 3.09
C GLN A 72 6.21 31.77 3.94
N ARG A 73 7.41 31.31 4.32
CA ARG A 73 8.38 32.07 5.13
C ARG A 73 9.39 32.86 4.30
N HIS A 74 9.41 32.67 2.98
CA HIS A 74 10.23 33.40 2.01
C HIS A 74 9.38 34.41 1.23
#